data_AF-A0A1H8WH57-F1
#
_entry.id   AF-A0A1H8WH57-F1
#
_cell.length_a   1.000
_cell.length_b   1.000
_cell.length_c   1.000
_cell.angle_alpha   90.00
_cell.angle_beta   90.00
_cell.angle_gamma   90.00
#
_symmetry.space_group_name_H-M   'P 1'
#
loop_
_entity.id
_entity.type
_entity.pdbx_description
1 polymer ?
#
loop_
_entity_poly.entity_id
_entity_poly.type
_entity_poly.pdbx_seq_one_letter_code
_entity_poly.pdbx_strand_id
1 'polypeptide(L)'
;MLRYNLLMLAVGGLTMAAIASGDRVDAQSGQALAFAEHACLEYGVTPGTQTFERCVTGAARAFDRGEPDVAYAEARVARAAREACTSSDKMPSAHGGNACADGLIRH
;
A
#
# COMPACT_ATOMS: atom_id res chain seq x y z
N MET A 1 19.89 -51.60 49.98
CA MET A 1 19.49 -50.26 49.50
C MET A 1 19.77 -50.20 48.00
N LEU A 2 18.90 -49.86 47.05
CA LEU A 2 17.46 -49.81 46.89
C LEU A 2 17.27 -49.86 45.34
N ARG A 3 16.28 -50.60 44.86
CA ARG A 3 16.05 -50.94 43.44
C ARG A 3 15.73 -49.71 42.58
N TYR A 4 16.17 -49.77 41.32
CA TYR A 4 15.83 -48.88 40.20
C TYR A 4 14.32 -48.59 40.12
N ASN A 5 13.96 -47.31 39.97
CA ASN A 5 12.66 -46.97 39.39
C ASN A 5 12.81 -45.75 38.47
N LEU A 6 12.78 -46.03 37.17
CA LEU A 6 12.62 -45.07 36.10
C LEU A 6 11.22 -44.45 36.20
N LEU A 7 11.15 -43.14 36.44
CA LEU A 7 9.97 -42.35 36.10
C LEU A 7 10.37 -41.35 35.02
N MET A 8 10.21 -41.79 33.77
CA MET A 8 9.86 -40.93 32.65
C MET A 8 8.61 -40.12 33.01
N LEU A 9 8.60 -38.82 32.69
CA LEU A 9 7.47 -37.91 32.41
C LEU A 9 8.05 -36.48 32.47
N ALA A 10 7.78 -35.51 31.60
CA ALA A 10 7.25 -35.39 30.25
C ALA A 10 7.40 -33.90 29.91
N VAL A 11 7.68 -33.58 28.64
CA VAL A 11 7.16 -32.43 27.87
C VAL A 11 7.02 -31.07 28.59
N GLY A 12 7.78 -30.08 28.11
CA GLY A 12 7.53 -28.66 28.35
C GLY A 12 8.74 -27.86 27.89
N GLY A 13 8.96 -27.74 26.59
CA GLY A 13 8.23 -26.81 25.75
C GLY A 13 9.27 -25.84 25.20
N LEU A 14 9.76 -26.11 23.99
CA LEU A 14 10.62 -25.17 23.27
C LEU A 14 9.77 -23.93 22.99
N THR A 15 9.82 -22.93 23.87
CA THR A 15 9.31 -21.61 23.53
C THR A 15 10.26 -21.02 22.51
N MET A 16 10.04 -21.35 21.23
CA MET A 16 10.47 -20.47 20.15
C MET A 16 9.77 -19.15 20.40
N ALA A 17 10.46 -18.21 21.04
CA ALA A 17 10.15 -16.80 20.90
C ALA A 17 10.40 -16.48 19.42
N ALA A 18 9.39 -16.75 18.60
CA ALA A 18 9.26 -16.08 17.32
C ALA A 18 9.17 -14.61 17.69
N ILE A 19 10.31 -13.93 17.62
CA ILE A 19 10.37 -12.50 17.36
C ILE A 19 9.58 -12.31 16.07
N ALA A 20 8.27 -12.12 16.21
CA ALA A 20 7.46 -11.53 15.19
C ALA A 20 8.09 -10.15 15.01
N SER A 21 8.91 -10.03 13.97
CA SER A 21 9.40 -8.76 13.47
C SER A 21 8.16 -7.92 13.16
N GLY A 22 7.71 -7.18 14.17
CA GLY A 22 6.60 -6.25 14.13
C GLY A 22 7.05 -4.99 13.43
N ASP A 23 7.53 -5.13 12.20
CA ASP A 23 7.65 -4.07 11.23
C ASP A 23 7.21 -4.68 9.92
N ARG A 24 5.89 -4.84 9.78
CA ARG A 24 5.27 -4.76 8.46
C ARG A 24 5.39 -3.32 8.00
N VAL A 25 6.61 -2.85 7.79
CA VAL A 25 6.84 -1.97 6.65
C VAL A 25 6.42 -2.84 5.49
N ASP A 26 5.26 -2.57 4.90
CA ASP A 26 4.91 -3.11 3.59
C ASP A 26 6.07 -2.71 2.68
N ALA A 27 7.08 -3.58 2.60
CA ALA A 27 8.25 -3.39 1.77
C ALA A 27 7.74 -3.56 0.36
N GLN A 28 7.24 -2.45 -0.18
CA GLN A 28 6.61 -2.40 -1.47
C GLN A 28 7.63 -2.93 -2.47
N SER A 29 7.29 -4.01 -3.19
CA SER A 29 8.25 -4.59 -4.10
C SER A 29 8.52 -3.58 -5.22
N GLY A 30 9.78 -3.43 -5.63
CA GLY A 30 10.14 -2.51 -6.71
C GLY A 30 9.38 -2.79 -8.01
N GLN A 31 9.01 -4.05 -8.25
CA GLN A 31 8.15 -4.45 -9.37
C GLN A 31 6.70 -3.99 -9.20
N ALA A 32 6.15 -4.05 -7.98
CA ALA A 32 4.79 -3.60 -7.68
C ALA A 32 4.68 -2.08 -7.81
N LEU A 33 5.72 -1.34 -7.40
CA LEU A 33 5.83 0.09 -7.65
C LEU A 33 5.82 0.39 -9.16
N ALA A 34 6.64 -0.30 -9.95
CA ALA A 34 6.70 -0.06 -11.40
C ALA A 34 5.37 -0.37 -12.10
N PHE A 35 4.67 -1.45 -11.71
CA PHE A 35 3.33 -1.76 -12.24
C PHE A 35 2.28 -0.73 -11.81
N ALA A 36 2.36 -0.23 -10.58
CA ALA A 36 1.48 0.83 -10.08
C ALA A 36 1.69 2.15 -10.83
N GLU A 37 2.93 2.58 -11.01
CA GLU A 37 3.26 3.75 -11.82
C GLU A 37 2.72 3.62 -13.24
N HIS A 38 2.95 2.46 -13.88
CA HIS A 38 2.44 2.19 -15.21
C HIS A 38 0.91 2.27 -15.27
N ALA A 39 0.20 1.64 -14.33
CA ALA A 39 -1.25 1.68 -14.25
C ALA A 39 -1.77 3.12 -14.05
N CYS A 40 -1.20 3.88 -13.12
CA CYS A 40 -1.64 5.26 -12.90
C CYS A 40 -1.41 6.16 -14.14
N LEU A 41 -0.32 5.94 -14.87
CA LEU A 41 -0.06 6.63 -16.14
C LEU A 41 -1.03 6.21 -17.24
N GLU A 42 -1.33 4.92 -17.38
CA GLU A 42 -2.28 4.38 -18.35
C GLU A 42 -3.67 4.98 -18.17
N TYR A 43 -4.09 5.18 -16.91
CA TYR A 43 -5.36 5.82 -16.56
C TYR A 43 -5.30 7.37 -16.60
N GLY A 44 -4.21 7.95 -17.11
CA GLY A 44 -4.10 9.39 -17.33
C GLY A 44 -4.00 10.21 -16.05
N VAL A 45 -3.49 9.64 -14.96
CA VAL A 45 -3.19 10.39 -13.74
C VAL A 45 -1.89 11.17 -13.96
N THR A 46 -1.91 12.48 -13.75
CA THR A 46 -0.78 13.37 -14.06
C THR A 46 0.39 13.10 -13.10
N PRO A 47 1.59 12.72 -13.60
CA PRO A 47 2.76 12.50 -12.75
C PRO A 47 3.19 13.78 -12.03
N GLY A 48 3.81 13.63 -10.86
CA GLY A 48 4.25 14.75 -10.02
C GLY A 48 3.13 15.44 -9.24
N THR A 49 1.89 14.94 -9.33
CA THR A 49 0.77 15.40 -8.49
C THR A 49 0.58 14.53 -7.26
N GLN A 50 0.00 15.08 -6.19
CA GLN A 50 -0.38 14.28 -5.02
C GLN A 50 -1.43 13.19 -5.34
N THR A 51 -2.26 13.37 -6.39
CA THR A 51 -3.15 12.29 -6.87
C THR A 51 -2.36 11.12 -7.42
N PHE A 52 -1.31 11.39 -8.20
CA PHE A 52 -0.43 10.36 -8.73
C PHE A 52 0.27 9.58 -7.62
N GLU A 53 0.87 10.26 -6.65
CA GLU A 53 1.54 9.60 -5.52
C GLU A 53 0.59 8.68 -4.73
N ARG A 54 -0.64 9.14 -4.49
CA ARG A 54 -1.67 8.34 -3.81
C ARG A 54 -2.11 7.14 -4.65
N CYS A 55 -2.32 7.35 -5.94
CA CYS A 55 -2.64 6.28 -6.88
C CYS A 55 -1.55 5.20 -6.85
N VAL A 56 -0.28 5.61 -7.00
CA VAL A 56 0.87 4.69 -7.03
C VAL A 56 1.01 3.92 -5.72
N THR A 57 0.89 4.61 -4.58
CA THR A 57 0.98 3.96 -3.26
C THR A 57 -0.16 2.96 -3.04
N GLY A 58 -1.40 3.30 -3.41
CA GLY A 58 -2.55 2.42 -3.26
C GLY A 58 -2.49 1.22 -4.21
N ALA A 59 -2.21 1.47 -5.49
CA ALA A 59 -2.11 0.45 -6.52
C ALA A 59 -0.95 -0.52 -6.25
N ALA A 60 0.20 -0.02 -5.78
CA ALA A 60 1.33 -0.89 -5.51
C ALA A 60 1.09 -1.83 -4.32
N ARG A 61 0.44 -1.34 -3.26
CA ARG A 61 0.00 -2.22 -2.16
C ARG A 61 -0.95 -3.32 -2.65
N ALA A 62 -1.84 -2.99 -3.58
CA ALA A 62 -2.71 -3.99 -4.19
C ALA A 62 -1.92 -5.00 -5.05
N PHE A 63 -0.93 -4.54 -5.83
CA PHE A 63 -0.04 -5.43 -6.57
C PHE A 63 0.82 -6.33 -5.67
N ASP A 64 1.34 -5.81 -4.57
CA ASP A 64 2.10 -6.61 -3.59
C ASP A 64 1.26 -7.69 -2.92
N ARG A 65 -0.05 -7.45 -2.76
CA ARG A 65 -1.01 -8.46 -2.28
C ARG A 65 -1.48 -9.43 -3.37
N GLY A 66 -1.04 -9.25 -4.62
CA GLY A 66 -1.46 -10.06 -5.76
C GLY A 66 -2.89 -9.76 -6.23
N GLU A 67 -3.37 -8.53 -6.00
CA GLU A 67 -4.73 -8.07 -6.33
C GLU A 67 -4.70 -7.03 -7.47
N PRO A 68 -4.37 -7.42 -8.71
CA PRO A 68 -4.24 -6.46 -9.82
C PRO A 68 -5.57 -5.74 -10.15
N ASP A 69 -6.71 -6.42 -10.01
CA ASP A 69 -8.03 -5.80 -10.24
C ASP A 69 -8.30 -4.62 -9.32
N VAL A 70 -7.86 -4.72 -8.06
CA VAL A 70 -7.95 -3.66 -7.05
C VAL A 70 -6.99 -2.52 -7.40
N ALA A 71 -5.78 -2.86 -7.87
CA ALA A 71 -4.81 -1.85 -8.31
C ALA A 71 -5.35 -1.00 -9.47
N TYR A 72 -5.97 -1.63 -10.47
CA TYR A 72 -6.60 -0.91 -11.57
C TYR A 72 -7.87 -0.16 -11.15
N ALA A 73 -8.60 -0.64 -10.14
CA ALA A 73 -9.72 0.10 -9.56
C ALA A 73 -9.24 1.39 -8.89
N GLU A 74 -8.11 1.35 -8.18
CA GLU A 74 -7.50 2.54 -7.57
C GLU A 74 -7.12 3.57 -8.64
N ALA A 75 -6.51 3.14 -9.75
CA ALA A 75 -6.17 4.01 -10.87
C ALA A 75 -7.41 4.65 -11.52
N ARG A 76 -8.50 3.89 -11.68
CA ARG A 76 -9.79 4.42 -12.14
C ARG A 76 -10.37 5.48 -11.20
N VAL A 77 -10.34 5.22 -9.90
CA VAL A 77 -10.84 6.15 -8.89
C VAL A 77 -10.01 7.44 -8.89
N ALA A 78 -8.69 7.34 -8.99
CA ALA A 78 -7.80 8.49 -9.09
C ALA A 78 -8.10 9.35 -10.33
N ARG A 79 -8.33 8.72 -11.48
CA ARG A 79 -8.78 9.40 -12.72
C ARG A 79 -10.13 10.08 -12.52
N ALA A 80 -11.12 9.37 -12.00
CA ALA A 80 -12.46 9.92 -11.76
C ALA A 80 -12.42 11.10 -10.77
N ALA A 81 -11.57 11.02 -9.74
CA ALA A 81 -11.35 12.12 -8.82
C ALA A 81 -10.78 13.35 -9.53
N ARG A 82 -9.81 13.20 -10.44
CA ARG A 82 -9.34 14.32 -11.28
C ARG A 82 -10.44 14.90 -12.15
N GLU A 83 -11.20 14.06 -12.85
CA GLU A 83 -12.28 14.51 -13.74
C GLU A 83 -13.40 15.24 -12.99
N ALA A 84 -13.75 14.75 -11.79
CA ALA A 84 -14.67 15.43 -10.89
C ALA A 84 -14.11 16.79 -10.44
N CYS A 85 -12.81 16.88 -10.20
CA CYS A 85 -12.15 18.13 -9.83
C CYS A 85 -12.17 19.15 -10.98
N THR A 86 -11.81 18.75 -12.20
CA THR A 86 -11.78 19.64 -13.36
C THR A 86 -13.18 20.10 -13.77
N SER A 87 -14.20 19.26 -13.58
CA SER A 87 -15.59 19.60 -13.91
C SER A 87 -16.29 20.48 -12.86
N SER A 88 -15.78 20.57 -11.64
CA SER A 88 -16.46 21.28 -10.54
C SER A 88 -16.10 22.77 -10.40
N ASP A 89 -15.47 23.41 -11.40
CA ASP A 89 -14.92 24.79 -11.34
C ASP A 89 -13.97 25.06 -10.15
N LYS A 90 -13.64 24.03 -9.37
CA LYS A 90 -12.68 24.11 -8.28
C LYS A 90 -11.29 24.12 -8.90
N MET A 91 -10.66 25.28 -8.88
CA MET A 91 -9.26 25.39 -9.26
C MET A 91 -8.42 24.41 -8.43
N PRO A 92 -7.55 23.61 -9.05
CA PRO A 92 -6.58 22.77 -8.35
C PRO A 92 -5.48 23.69 -7.77
N SER A 93 -5.83 24.53 -6.80
CA SER A 93 -4.94 25.50 -6.18
C SER A 93 -4.52 25.06 -4.78
N ALA A 94 -3.22 25.15 -4.53
CA ALA A 94 -2.47 24.52 -3.44
C ALA A 94 -2.69 25.09 -2.02
N HIS A 95 -3.69 25.95 -1.78
CA HIS A 95 -3.74 26.79 -0.58
C HIS A 95 -5.01 26.62 0.26
N GLY A 96 -5.37 25.37 0.57
CA GLY A 96 -6.40 25.10 1.58
C GLY A 96 -6.78 23.62 1.66
N GLY A 97 -7.39 23.22 2.79
CA GLY A 97 -7.90 21.85 3.03
C GLY A 97 -8.98 21.36 2.07
N ASN A 98 -9.32 22.17 1.05
CA ASN A 98 -10.30 21.90 0.00
C ASN A 98 -9.67 21.89 -1.42
N ALA A 99 -8.34 21.82 -1.52
CA ALA A 99 -7.65 21.74 -2.80
C ALA A 99 -8.01 20.43 -3.50
N CYS A 100 -8.51 20.55 -4.74
CA CYS A 100 -8.73 19.42 -5.62
C CYS A 100 -7.42 18.64 -5.79
N ALA A 101 -7.51 17.31 -5.69
CA ALA A 101 -6.36 16.41 -5.58
C ALA A 101 -5.36 16.53 -6.75
N ASP A 102 -5.77 17.12 -7.87
CA ASP A 102 -4.95 17.34 -9.06
C ASP A 102 -3.84 18.40 -8.89
N GLY A 103 -3.93 19.27 -7.87
CA GLY A 103 -3.18 20.55 -7.84
C GLY A 103 -1.88 20.62 -7.05
N LEU A 104 -1.52 19.58 -6.29
CA LEU A 104 -0.26 19.60 -5.54
C LEU A 104 0.87 19.06 -6.43
N ILE A 105 1.40 19.92 -7.30
CA ILE A 105 2.73 19.70 -7.89
C ILE A 105 3.72 19.72 -6.74
N ARG A 106 4.47 18.65 -6.56
CA ARG A 106 5.55 18.60 -5.56
C ARG A 106 6.72 19.45 -6.05
N HIS A 107 6.97 20.60 -5.41
CA HIS A 107 8.16 21.43 -5.64
C HIS A 107 9.39 20.83 -4.95
#